data_AF-A0A6P0NJP2-F1
#
_entry.id   AF-A0A6P0NJP2-F1
#
_cell.length_a   1.000
_cell.length_b   1.000
_cell.length_c   1.000
_cell.angle_alpha   90.00
_cell.angle_beta   90.00
_cell.angle_gamma   90.00
#
_symmetry.space_group_name_H-M   'P 1'
#
loop_
_entity.id
_entity.type
_entity.pdbx_description
1 polymer ?
#
loop_
_entity_poly.entity_id
_entity_poly.type
_entity_poly.pdbx_seq_one_letter_code
_entity_poly.pdbx_strand_id
1 'polypeptide(L)'
;MMSKRKKRGIAGDKTICLPIADDIEYEQLVEDRAAYREYLNQQIASHPELFPEGIESGYRFHGWVESSRQQLKTRRIYLPHQQTAYQLRPDFVTPYMSETSELAGKAMYLRQHGISYDGIAYVLGRSEMHWYRLCQALGRVSIVGTTLKTEESLPPI
;
A
#
# COMPACT_ATOMS: atom_id res chain seq x y z
N MET A 1 -25.77 -27.78 5.96
CA MET A 1 -26.06 -26.33 5.79
C MET A 1 -24.84 -25.68 5.15
N MET A 2 -24.81 -25.51 3.82
CA MET A 2 -23.63 -24.95 3.14
C MET A 2 -23.52 -23.45 3.46
N SER A 3 -22.40 -23.02 4.07
CA SER A 3 -22.19 -21.61 4.40
C SER A 3 -22.20 -20.77 3.11
N LYS A 4 -23.03 -19.72 3.05
CA LYS A 4 -23.03 -18.78 1.92
C LYS A 4 -21.62 -18.23 1.74
N ARG A 5 -21.01 -18.51 0.57
CA ARG A 5 -19.67 -18.02 0.22
C ARG A 5 -19.72 -16.49 0.17
N LYS A 6 -19.00 -15.83 1.09
CA LYS A 6 -18.93 -14.35 1.15
C LYS A 6 -18.46 -13.83 -0.21
N LYS A 7 -19.17 -12.84 -0.78
CA LYS A 7 -18.79 -12.21 -2.05
C LYS A 7 -17.35 -11.70 -1.91
N ARG A 8 -16.46 -12.11 -2.81
CA ARG A 8 -15.04 -11.73 -2.76
C ARG A 8 -14.96 -10.22 -3.02
N GLY A 9 -14.41 -9.47 -2.06
CA GLY A 9 -14.23 -8.02 -2.22
C GLY A 9 -13.31 -7.68 -3.38
N ILE A 10 -13.31 -6.42 -3.81
CA ILE A 10 -12.38 -5.91 -4.81
C ILE A 10 -10.97 -6.00 -4.22
N ALA A 11 -10.02 -6.55 -4.98
CA ALA A 11 -8.67 -6.70 -4.48
C ALA A 11 -8.03 -5.32 -4.28
N GLY A 12 -7.51 -5.06 -3.08
CA GLY A 12 -7.01 -3.75 -2.67
C GLY A 12 -7.96 -2.92 -1.81
N ASP A 13 -9.28 -3.13 -1.87
CA ASP A 13 -10.32 -2.34 -1.15
C ASP A 13 -10.19 -2.36 0.38
N LYS A 14 -9.49 -3.37 0.93
CA LYS A 14 -9.24 -3.52 2.37
C LYS A 14 -7.78 -3.32 2.73
N THR A 15 -7.10 -2.43 2.01
CA THR A 15 -5.71 -2.04 2.27
C THR A 15 -5.63 -0.54 2.44
N ILE A 16 -5.11 -0.09 3.57
CA ILE A 16 -4.79 1.31 3.83
C ILE A 16 -3.30 1.49 3.53
N CYS A 17 -2.97 2.46 2.68
CA CYS A 17 -1.60 2.87 2.42
C CYS A 17 -1.18 3.84 3.52
N LEU A 18 -0.22 3.46 4.35
CA LEU A 18 0.27 4.27 5.46
C LEU A 18 1.58 4.96 5.04
N PRO A 19 1.66 6.30 5.10
CA PRO A 19 2.93 7.00 4.93
C PRO A 19 3.89 6.59 6.04
N ILE A 20 5.08 6.11 5.70
CA ILE A 20 6.14 5.82 6.67
C ILE A 20 7.23 6.88 6.48
N ALA A 21 7.55 7.61 7.54
CA ALA A 21 8.63 8.60 7.48
C ALA A 21 10.00 7.93 7.28
N ASP A 22 10.89 8.57 6.53
CA ASP A 22 12.19 8.02 6.15
C ASP A 22 13.12 7.75 7.34
N ASP A 23 12.91 8.44 8.47
CA ASP A 23 13.67 8.29 9.72
C ASP A 23 13.16 7.14 10.60
N ILE A 24 12.13 6.42 10.15
CA ILE A 24 11.52 5.31 10.89
C ILE A 24 12.05 3.98 10.37
N GLU A 25 12.71 3.25 11.26
CA GLU A 25 13.03 1.82 11.09
C GLU A 25 11.75 0.98 11.15
N TYR A 26 11.10 0.78 10.00
CA TYR A 26 9.79 0.13 9.92
C TYR A 26 9.78 -1.29 10.51
N GLU A 27 10.85 -2.06 10.36
CA GLU A 27 10.95 -3.42 10.92
C GLU A 27 10.88 -3.45 12.45
N GLN A 28 11.37 -2.40 13.11
CA GLN A 28 11.27 -2.25 14.56
C GLN A 28 9.90 -1.73 14.96
N LEU A 29 9.42 -0.69 14.28
CA LEU A 29 8.12 -0.09 14.52
C LEU A 29 7.00 -1.14 14.37
N VAL A 30 7.09 -1.97 13.32
CA VAL A 30 6.06 -2.96 13.04
C VAL A 30 5.92 -3.93 14.19
N GLU A 31 6.99 -4.38 14.85
CA GLU A 31 6.93 -5.31 15.99
C GLU A 31 6.36 -4.68 17.27
N ASP A 32 6.68 -3.42 17.56
CA ASP A 32 6.21 -2.73 18.76
C ASP A 32 4.74 -2.29 18.65
N ARG A 33 3.87 -2.90 19.45
CA ARG A 33 2.42 -2.62 19.40
C ARG A 33 2.05 -1.26 19.97
N ALA A 34 2.79 -0.76 20.94
CA ALA A 34 2.52 0.52 21.57
C ALA A 34 3.00 1.66 20.66
N ALA A 35 4.26 1.59 20.22
CA ALA A 35 4.83 2.58 19.30
C ALA A 35 4.04 2.64 17.98
N TYR A 36 3.67 1.49 17.40
CA TYR A 36 2.85 1.48 16.18
C TYR A 36 1.48 2.12 16.39
N ARG A 37 0.89 2.00 17.59
CA ARG A 37 -0.40 2.64 17.88
C ARG A 37 -0.28 4.14 17.92
N GLU A 38 0.75 4.64 18.58
CA GLU A 38 1.04 6.06 18.65
C GLU A 38 1.27 6.64 17.26
N TYR A 39 2.12 5.98 16.46
CA TYR A 39 2.34 6.35 15.07
C TYR A 39 1.05 6.35 14.25
N LEU A 40 0.24 5.29 14.34
CA LEU A 40 -1.01 5.18 13.60
C LEU A 40 -2.02 6.26 14.01
N ASN A 41 -2.11 6.60 15.30
CA ASN A 41 -2.97 7.70 15.77
C ASN A 41 -2.51 9.06 15.23
N GLN A 42 -1.19 9.30 15.16
CA GLN A 42 -0.64 10.51 14.54
C GLN A 42 -1.00 10.58 13.05
N GLN A 43 -0.90 9.46 12.34
CA GLN A 43 -1.28 9.39 10.92
C GLN A 43 -2.79 9.58 10.72
N ILE A 44 -3.65 9.03 11.58
CA ILE A 44 -5.10 9.26 11.53
C ILE A 44 -5.43 10.74 11.73
N ALA A 45 -4.73 11.42 12.65
CA ALA A 45 -4.94 12.84 12.90
C ALA A 45 -4.41 13.72 11.76
N SER A 46 -3.29 13.34 11.15
CA SER A 46 -2.62 14.13 10.11
C SER A 46 -3.19 13.90 8.70
N HIS A 47 -3.74 12.71 8.47
CA HIS A 47 -4.19 12.22 7.16
C HIS A 47 -5.51 11.44 7.28
N PRO A 48 -6.59 12.03 7.81
CA PRO A 48 -7.86 11.33 8.02
C PRO A 48 -8.44 10.75 6.72
N GLU A 49 -8.16 11.35 5.56
CA GLU A 49 -8.61 10.93 4.24
C GLU A 49 -8.07 9.57 3.79
N LEU A 50 -6.97 9.10 4.39
CA LEU A 50 -6.42 7.77 4.10
C LEU A 50 -7.19 6.64 4.78
N PHE A 51 -8.05 6.97 5.75
CA PHE A 51 -8.74 6.01 6.59
C PHE A 51 -10.22 5.91 6.24
N PRO A 52 -10.84 4.73 6.42
CA PRO A 52 -12.27 4.58 6.23
C PRO A 52 -13.04 5.42 7.26
N GLU A 53 -14.23 5.85 6.85
CA GLU A 53 -15.16 6.59 7.72
C GLU A 53 -15.40 5.87 9.06
N GLY A 54 -15.41 6.61 10.17
CA GLY A 54 -15.63 6.02 11.50
C GLY A 54 -14.40 5.34 12.10
N ILE A 55 -13.19 5.53 11.55
CA ILE A 55 -11.93 5.18 12.22
C ILE A 55 -11.82 5.86 13.61
N GLU A 56 -12.43 7.03 13.77
CA GLU A 56 -12.51 7.79 15.02
C GLU A 56 -13.24 7.05 16.15
N SER A 57 -14.15 6.13 15.81
CA SER A 57 -14.80 5.23 16.78
C SER A 57 -13.84 4.19 17.37
N GLY A 58 -12.58 4.19 16.94
CA GLY A 58 -11.51 3.34 17.41
C GLY A 58 -11.34 2.06 16.59
N TYR A 59 -10.20 1.43 16.79
CA TYR A 59 -9.82 0.19 16.11
C TYR A 59 -9.12 -0.78 17.07
N ARG A 60 -9.03 -2.04 16.65
CA ARG A 60 -8.26 -3.07 17.34
C ARG A 60 -7.22 -3.64 16.39
N PHE A 61 -6.01 -3.89 16.87
CA PHE A 61 -5.06 -4.69 16.08
C PHE A 61 -5.61 -6.10 15.86
N HIS A 62 -5.47 -6.59 14.64
CA HIS A 62 -6.07 -7.83 14.15
C HIS A 62 -5.00 -8.74 13.52
N GLY A 63 -3.88 -8.89 14.23
CA GLY A 63 -2.76 -9.73 13.81
C GLY A 63 -1.92 -9.12 12.69
N TRP A 64 -1.29 -10.01 11.92
CA TRP A 64 -0.25 -9.70 10.95
C TRP A 64 -0.55 -10.30 9.57
N VAL A 65 0.11 -9.76 8.56
CA VAL A 65 0.26 -10.35 7.23
C VAL A 65 1.71 -10.25 6.84
N GLU A 66 2.29 -11.35 6.39
CA GLU A 66 3.62 -11.38 5.81
C GLU A 66 3.53 -11.54 4.30
N SER A 67 4.24 -10.66 3.58
CA SER A 67 4.39 -10.77 2.14
C SER A 67 5.59 -11.63 1.82
N SER A 68 5.38 -12.81 1.23
CA SER A 68 6.48 -13.65 0.75
C SER A 68 7.27 -13.02 -0.41
N ARG A 69 6.67 -12.06 -1.15
CA ARG A 69 7.32 -11.39 -2.29
C ARG A 69 8.37 -10.39 -1.84
N GLN A 70 8.08 -9.68 -0.75
CA GLN A 70 8.88 -8.58 -0.21
C GLN A 70 9.52 -8.92 1.15
N GLN A 71 9.26 -10.12 1.68
CA GLN A 71 9.64 -10.52 3.04
C GLN A 71 9.25 -9.48 4.10
N LEU A 72 8.09 -8.85 3.90
CA LEU A 72 7.65 -7.70 4.68
C LEU A 72 6.48 -8.08 5.57
N LYS A 73 6.63 -7.85 6.88
CA LYS A 73 5.56 -7.99 7.86
C LYS A 73 4.74 -6.72 7.93
N THR A 74 3.43 -6.87 7.98
CA THR A 74 2.48 -5.75 8.07
C THR A 74 1.40 -6.02 9.11
N ARG A 75 0.91 -4.97 9.75
CA ARG A 75 -0.18 -5.06 10.72
C ARG A 75 -1.55 -5.02 10.03
N ARG A 76 -2.54 -5.57 10.72
CA ARG A 76 -3.95 -5.38 10.37
C ARG A 76 -4.67 -4.68 11.51
N ILE A 77 -5.68 -3.93 11.15
CA ILE A 77 -6.63 -3.34 12.09
C ILE A 77 -8.04 -3.83 11.78
N TYR A 78 -8.86 -3.91 12.81
CA TYR A 78 -10.27 -4.22 12.74
C TYR A 78 -11.04 -3.03 13.31
N LEU A 79 -12.00 -2.53 12.53
CA LEU A 79 -12.93 -1.50 12.94
C LEU A 79 -14.20 -2.17 13.45
N PRO A 80 -14.48 -2.17 14.77
CA PRO A 80 -15.64 -2.85 15.32
C PRO A 80 -16.97 -2.30 14.81
N HIS A 81 -17.04 -0.97 14.62
CA HIS A 81 -18.24 -0.29 14.13
C HIS A 81 -18.68 -0.80 12.75
N GLN A 82 -17.72 -0.99 11.83
CA GLN A 82 -17.98 -1.48 10.47
C GLN A 82 -17.84 -3.00 10.32
N GLN A 83 -17.46 -3.69 11.39
CA GLN A 83 -17.12 -5.12 11.40
C GLN A 83 -16.15 -5.53 10.28
N THR A 84 -15.20 -4.65 9.93
CA THR A 84 -14.32 -4.80 8.77
C THR A 84 -12.86 -4.73 9.19
N ALA A 85 -12.04 -5.62 8.63
CA ALA A 85 -10.60 -5.63 8.83
C ALA A 85 -9.87 -5.02 7.62
N TYR A 86 -8.86 -4.22 7.90
CA TYR A 86 -7.99 -3.57 6.93
C TYR A 86 -6.54 -4.00 7.16
N GLN A 87 -5.80 -4.19 6.08
CA GLN A 87 -4.34 -4.33 6.12
C GLN A 87 -3.70 -2.94 6.07
N LEU A 88 -2.67 -2.72 6.88
CA LEU A 88 -1.87 -1.50 6.85
C LEU A 88 -0.61 -1.79 6.03
N ARG A 89 -0.58 -1.29 4.79
CA ARG A 89 0.55 -1.42 3.88
C ARG A 89 1.37 -0.13 3.94
N PRO A 90 2.69 -0.20 4.14
CA PRO A 90 3.51 1.00 4.05
C PRO A 90 3.60 1.53 2.60
N ASP A 91 3.80 2.81 2.43
CA ASP A 91 3.89 3.52 1.15
C ASP A 91 5.14 3.21 0.34
N PHE A 92 6.23 2.79 0.98
CA PHE A 92 7.46 2.36 0.30
C PHE A 92 7.33 1.02 -0.47
N VAL A 93 6.16 0.37 -0.47
CA VAL A 93 5.87 -0.79 -1.33
C VAL A 93 4.68 -0.53 -2.25
N THR A 94 4.71 -1.06 -3.47
CA THR A 94 3.63 -0.87 -4.44
C THR A 94 2.35 -1.63 -4.04
N PRO A 95 1.19 -1.34 -4.66
CA PRO A 95 0.00 -2.18 -4.55
C PRO A 95 0.30 -3.67 -4.79
N TYR A 96 -0.44 -4.53 -4.09
CA TYR A 96 -0.21 -5.99 -4.04
C TYR A 96 1.18 -6.41 -3.55
N MET A 97 1.94 -5.48 -2.94
CA MET A 97 3.30 -5.72 -2.45
C MET A 97 4.17 -6.39 -3.52
N SER A 98 4.05 -5.88 -4.75
CA SER A 98 4.71 -6.48 -5.92
C SER A 98 6.18 -6.10 -5.96
N GLU A 99 6.51 -4.85 -5.66
CA GLU A 99 7.88 -4.35 -5.52
C GLU A 99 7.95 -3.20 -4.51
N THR A 100 9.15 -2.75 -4.16
CA THR A 100 9.35 -1.47 -3.48
C THR A 100 9.07 -0.30 -4.43
N SER A 101 8.60 0.82 -3.88
CA SER A 101 8.32 2.04 -4.63
C SER A 101 9.58 2.59 -5.30
N GLU A 102 10.74 2.43 -4.67
CA GLU A 102 12.04 2.82 -5.22
C GLU A 102 12.41 2.04 -6.50
N LEU A 103 12.37 0.70 -6.45
CA LEU A 103 12.69 -0.14 -7.62
C LEU A 103 11.64 0.00 -8.71
N ALA A 104 10.36 0.12 -8.34
CA ALA A 104 9.29 0.39 -9.29
C ALA A 104 9.52 1.73 -10.01
N GLY A 105 9.92 2.78 -9.29
CA GLY A 105 10.28 4.08 -9.85
C GLY A 105 11.44 3.99 -10.83
N LYS A 106 12.52 3.29 -10.46
CA LYS A 106 13.67 3.02 -11.35
C LYS A 106 13.25 2.27 -12.62
N ALA A 107 12.45 1.21 -12.49
CA ALA A 107 11.95 0.46 -13.63
C ALA A 107 11.10 1.33 -14.58
N MET A 108 10.24 2.18 -14.01
CA MET A 108 9.42 3.12 -14.79
C MET A 108 10.29 4.18 -15.51
N TYR A 109 11.32 4.69 -14.84
CA TYR A 109 12.26 5.62 -15.46
C TYR A 109 12.98 5.00 -16.65
N LEU A 110 13.49 3.76 -16.51
CA LEU A 110 14.13 3.03 -17.62
C LEU A 110 13.13 2.77 -18.75
N ARG A 111 11.90 2.40 -18.41
CA ARG A 111 10.83 2.16 -19.38
C ARG A 111 10.48 3.42 -20.17
N GLN A 112 10.42 4.57 -19.50
CA GLN A 112 10.19 5.88 -20.13
C GLN A 112 11.29 6.23 -21.14
N HIS A 113 12.53 5.78 -20.91
CA HIS A 113 13.67 5.97 -21.82
C HIS A 113 13.77 4.89 -22.92
N GLY A 114 12.72 4.09 -23.11
CA GLY A 114 12.64 3.13 -24.22
C GLY A 114 13.30 1.78 -23.95
N ILE A 115 13.81 1.54 -22.74
CA ILE A 115 14.41 0.24 -22.40
C ILE A 115 13.31 -0.83 -22.37
N SER A 116 13.63 -1.98 -22.95
CA SER A 116 12.78 -3.18 -23.00
C SER A 116 12.73 -3.87 -21.63
N TYR A 117 11.70 -4.69 -21.39
CA TYR A 117 11.52 -5.33 -20.08
C TYR A 117 12.62 -6.34 -19.74
N ASP A 118 13.24 -6.97 -20.74
CA ASP A 118 14.42 -7.83 -20.58
C ASP A 118 15.66 -6.99 -20.20
N GLY A 119 15.81 -5.79 -20.78
CA GLY A 119 16.85 -4.84 -20.39
C GLY A 119 16.66 -4.33 -18.96
N ILE A 120 15.42 -4.07 -18.53
CA ILE A 120 15.11 -3.75 -17.13
C ILE A 120 15.44 -4.93 -16.22
N ALA A 121 15.10 -6.16 -16.64
CA ALA A 121 15.44 -7.37 -15.89
C ALA A 121 16.96 -7.56 -15.75
N TYR A 122 17.71 -7.23 -16.80
CA TYR A 122 19.17 -7.26 -16.78
C TYR A 122 19.76 -6.27 -15.77
N VAL A 123 19.21 -5.06 -15.68
CA VAL A 123 19.73 -4.00 -14.78
C VAL A 123 19.24 -4.14 -13.33
N LEU A 124 17.96 -4.45 -13.12
CA LEU A 124 17.31 -4.46 -11.80
C LEU A 124 17.07 -5.88 -11.25
N GLY A 125 17.43 -6.91 -12.00
CA GLY A 125 17.14 -8.31 -11.65
C GLY A 125 15.68 -8.70 -11.92
N ARG A 126 15.20 -9.79 -11.28
CA ARG A 126 13.88 -10.40 -11.52
C ARG A 126 13.69 -10.84 -12.98
N SER A 127 12.48 -11.27 -13.33
CA SER A 127 12.15 -11.69 -14.70
C SER A 127 11.55 -10.54 -15.50
N GLU A 128 11.69 -10.60 -16.83
CA GLU A 128 11.01 -9.70 -17.77
C GLU A 128 9.49 -9.60 -17.47
N MET A 129 8.86 -10.75 -17.27
CA MET A 129 7.42 -10.84 -16.98
C MET A 129 7.03 -10.18 -15.66
N HIS A 130 7.92 -10.11 -14.68
CA HIS A 130 7.69 -9.37 -13.44
C HIS A 130 7.57 -7.87 -13.71
N TRP A 131 8.54 -7.30 -14.43
CA TRP A 131 8.53 -5.87 -14.77
C TRP A 131 7.38 -5.48 -15.69
N TYR A 132 7.06 -6.32 -16.68
CA TYR A 132 5.87 -6.15 -17.50
C TYR A 132 4.62 -6.04 -16.62
N ARG A 133 4.39 -7.00 -15.72
CA ARG A 133 3.21 -7.02 -14.85
C ARG A 133 3.17 -5.84 -13.88
N LEU A 134 4.32 -5.44 -13.32
CA LEU A 134 4.42 -4.30 -12.41
C LEU A 134 3.99 -3.01 -13.10
N CYS A 135 4.54 -2.71 -14.28
CA CYS A 135 4.22 -1.51 -15.04
C CYS A 135 2.73 -1.49 -15.46
N GLN A 136 2.22 -2.63 -15.93
CA GLN A 136 0.79 -2.78 -16.27
C GLN A 136 -0.13 -2.62 -15.06
N ALA A 137 0.28 -3.07 -13.88
CA ALA A 137 -0.53 -2.94 -12.67
C ALA A 137 -0.60 -1.50 -12.17
N LEU A 138 0.50 -0.75 -12.26
CA LEU A 138 0.54 0.67 -11.87
C LEU A 138 -0.35 1.54 -12.78
N GLY A 139 -0.40 1.24 -14.08
CA GLY A 139 -1.29 1.92 -15.02
C GLY A 139 -2.80 1.70 -14.77
N ARG A 140 -3.18 0.80 -13.87
CA ARG A 140 -4.59 0.57 -13.49
C ARG A 140 -5.08 1.48 -12.36
N VAL A 141 -4.16 2.14 -11.66
CA VAL A 141 -4.54 3.06 -10.59
C VAL A 141 -5.13 4.31 -11.22
N SER A 142 -6.33 4.69 -10.82
CA SER A 142 -7.00 5.89 -11.35
C SER A 142 -6.24 7.14 -10.93
N ILE A 143 -5.76 7.92 -11.90
CA ILE A 143 -5.13 9.23 -11.66
C ILE A 143 -6.12 10.18 -10.97
N VAL A 144 -7.41 10.11 -11.32
CA VAL A 144 -8.48 10.93 -10.72
C VAL A 144 -8.81 10.50 -9.28
N GLY A 145 -8.49 9.24 -8.93
CA GLY A 145 -8.60 8.73 -7.55
C GLY A 145 -7.36 8.98 -6.69
N THR A 146 -6.32 9.63 -7.25
CA THR A 146 -5.15 10.06 -6.49
C THR A 146 -5.51 11.35 -5.79
N THR A 147 -5.51 11.32 -4.46
CA THR A 147 -5.99 12.40 -3.61
C THR A 147 -5.10 13.63 -3.75
N LEU A 148 -5.47 14.55 -4.66
CA LEU A 148 -5.00 15.93 -4.55
C LEU A 148 -5.61 16.51 -3.27
N LYS A 149 -4.76 16.80 -2.28
CA LYS A 149 -5.19 17.31 -0.98
C LYS A 149 -5.79 18.72 -1.08
N THR A 150 -5.40 19.46 -2.12
CA THR A 150 -5.89 20.81 -2.40
C THR A 150 -6.23 20.92 -3.89
N GLU A 151 -7.35 21.60 -4.18
CA GLU A 151 -7.80 21.88 -5.54
C GLU A 151 -6.77 22.69 -6.35
N GLU A 152 -5.98 23.52 -5.65
CA GLU A 152 -4.87 24.30 -6.19
C GLU A 152 -3.72 23.46 -6.78
N SER A 153 -3.63 22.19 -6.41
CA SER A 153 -2.60 21.26 -6.90
C SER A 153 -3.02 20.54 -8.20
N LEU A 154 -4.20 20.83 -8.74
CA LEU A 154 -4.63 20.32 -10.04
C LEU A 154 -3.72 20.89 -11.16
N PRO A 155 -3.29 20.06 -12.12
CA PRO A 155 -2.64 20.60 -13.31
C PRO A 155 -3.61 21.56 -14.04
N PRO A 156 -3.11 22.64 -14.64
CA PRO A 156 -3.95 23.57 -15.40
C PRO A 156 -4.68 22.81 -16.52
N ILE A 157 -5.98 23.12 -16.64
CA ILE A 157 -6.88 22.55 -17.67
C ILE A 157 -6.60 23.21 -19.02
#